data_AF-A0A4U9HWD1-F1
#
_entry.id   AF-A0A4U9HWD1-F1
#
_cell.length_a   1.000
_cell.length_b   1.000
_cell.length_c   1.000
_cell.angle_alpha   90.00
_cell.angle_beta   90.00
_cell.angle_gamma   90.00
#
_symmetry.space_group_name_H-M   'P 1'
#
loop_
_entity.id
_entity.type
_entity.pdbx_description
1 polymer ?
#
loop_
_entity_poly.entity_id
_entity_poly.type
_entity_poly.pdbx_seq_one_letter_code
_entity_poly.pdbx_strand_id
1 'polypeptide(L)' 'MQVWRAIPYAAPPVGALRWRSPQPVENWQGVLQATTFSPSSWQSSEYCQQLGGRRSGAFLRKIACI' A
#
# COMPACT_ATOMS: atom_id res chain seq x y z
N MET A 1 21.58 -7.47 -8.56
CA MET A 1 20.12 -7.72 -8.58
C MET A 1 19.44 -6.56 -7.86
N GLN A 2 18.49 -5.88 -8.50
CA GLN A 2 17.79 -4.73 -7.91
C GLN A 2 16.36 -5.15 -7.50
N VAL A 3 15.86 -4.58 -6.40
CA VAL A 3 14.54 -4.89 -5.84
C VAL A 3 13.83 -3.58 -5.55
N TRP A 4 12.61 -3.44 -6.08
CA TRP A 4 11.74 -2.29 -5.88
C TRP A 4 10.51 -2.72 -5.08
N ARG A 5 10.13 -1.90 -4.10
CA ARG A 5 9.06 -2.20 -3.13
C ARG A 5 8.09 -1.03 -3.06
N ALA A 6 6.85 -1.32 -2.71
CA ALA A 6 5.80 -0.32 -2.48
C ALA A 6 5.46 0.56 -3.69
N ILE A 7 5.56 0.02 -4.92
CA ILE A 7 5.10 0.73 -6.11
C ILE A 7 3.56 0.69 -6.13
N PRO A 8 2.89 1.85 -6.22
CA PRO A 8 1.44 1.89 -6.22
C PRO A 8 0.87 1.42 -7.55
N TYR A 9 -0.13 0.54 -7.48
CA TYR A 9 -0.84 0.02 -8.67
C TYR A 9 -2.24 0.61 -8.83
N ALA A 10 -2.79 1.22 -7.78
CA ALA A 10 -4.12 1.79 -7.77
C ALA A 10 -4.20 2.99 -6.81
N ALA A 11 -5.26 3.78 -6.95
CA ALA A 11 -5.54 4.89 -6.04
C ALA A 11 -6.04 4.39 -4.67
N PRO A 12 -5.54 4.94 -3.55
CA PRO A 12 -6.03 4.74 -2.17
C PRO A 12 -7.52 4.43 -2.03
N PRO A 13 -7.96 3.29 -1.44
CA PRO A 13 -9.36 2.91 -1.35
C PRO A 13 -9.96 3.54 -0.07
N VAL A 14 -9.75 4.85 0.08
CA VAL A 14 -10.12 5.63 1.27
C VAL A 14 -11.27 6.58 0.93
N GLY A 15 -12.03 7.01 1.94
CA GLY A 15 -13.16 7.93 1.74
C GLY A 15 -14.22 7.35 0.79
N ALA A 16 -14.57 8.11 -0.26
CA ALA A 16 -15.57 7.73 -1.25
C ALA A 16 -15.18 6.51 -2.12
N LEU A 17 -13.90 6.14 -2.14
CA LEU A 17 -13.38 4.97 -2.85
C LEU A 17 -13.46 3.69 -2.02
N ARG A 18 -13.79 3.78 -0.73
CA ARG A 18 -13.98 2.61 0.12
C ARG A 18 -15.17 1.80 -0.42
N TRP A 19 -14.97 0.49 -0.56
CA TRP A 19 -15.96 -0.44 -1.13
C TRP A 19 -16.25 -0.26 -2.62
N ARG A 20 -15.39 0.46 -3.35
CA ARG A 20 -15.44 0.53 -4.81
C ARG A 20 -14.30 -0.27 -5.42
N SER A 21 -14.44 -0.60 -6.70
CA SER A 21 -13.36 -1.20 -7.49
C SER A 21 -12.12 -0.29 -7.48
N PRO A 22 -10.90 -0.86 -7.47
CA PRO A 22 -9.66 -0.09 -7.53
C PRO A 22 -9.68 0.88 -8.72
N GLN A 23 -9.33 2.13 -8.46
CA GLN A 23 -9.19 3.15 -9.50
C GLN A 23 -7.73 3.25 -9.93
N PRO A 24 -7.43 3.68 -11.17
CA PRO A 24 -6.06 3.94 -11.60
C PRO A 24 -5.33 4.87 -10.65
N VAL A 25 -4.03 4.63 -10.43
CA VAL A 25 -3.19 5.53 -9.63
C VAL A 25 -3.00 6.86 -10.36
N GLU A 26 -2.94 7.96 -9.60
CA GLU A 26 -2.51 9.24 -10.15
C GLU A 26 -1.04 9.20 -10.56
N ASN A 27 -0.73 9.82 -11.70
CA ASN A 27 0.66 9.98 -12.13
C ASN A 27 1.43 10.81 -11.10
N TRP A 28 2.66 10.40 -10.79
CA TRP A 28 3.57 11.19 -9.96
C TRP A 28 4.66 11.85 -10.81
N GLN A 29 5.19 12.95 -10.32
CA GLN A 29 6.32 13.64 -10.92
C GLN A 29 7.60 13.27 -10.18
N GLY A 30 8.71 13.12 -10.91
CA GLY A 30 10.00 12.76 -10.33
C GLY A 30 10.14 11.27 -9.98
N VAL A 31 11.10 10.95 -9.10
CA VAL A 31 11.48 9.58 -8.77
C VAL A 31 10.83 9.11 -7.47
N LEU A 32 10.11 7.99 -7.51
CA LEU A 32 9.55 7.35 -6.32
C LEU A 32 10.62 6.49 -5.62
N GLN A 33 10.83 6.74 -4.32
CA GLN A 33 11.76 5.94 -3.51
C GLN A 33 11.15 4.59 -3.15
N ALA A 34 11.46 3.57 -3.97
CA ALA A 34 10.93 2.21 -3.86
C ALA A 34 11.83 1.26 -3.04
N THR A 35 12.45 1.75 -1.97
CA THR A 35 13.42 0.97 -1.17
C THR A 35 12.78 0.28 0.03
N THR A 36 11.60 0.72 0.46
CA THR A 36 10.92 0.28 1.69
C THR A 36 9.51 -0.26 1.38
N PHE A 37 9.03 -1.22 2.18
CA PHE A 37 7.64 -1.71 2.06
C PHE A 37 6.64 -0.75 2.72
N SER A 38 5.47 -0.68 2.11
CA SER A 38 4.30 0.05 2.62
C SER A 38 3.62 -0.69 3.78
N PRO A 39 2.73 0.00 4.51
CA PRO A 39 1.85 -0.63 5.49
C PRO A 39 0.99 -1.73 4.86
N SER A 40 0.78 -2.80 5.60
CA SER A 40 -0.13 -3.88 5.20
C SER A 40 -1.59 -3.42 5.29
N SER A 41 -2.46 -4.11 4.56
CA SER A 41 -3.91 -3.94 4.66
C SER A 41 -4.40 -4.10 6.09
N TRP A 42 -5.58 -3.53 6.37
CA TRP A 42 -6.15 -3.59 7.70
C TRP A 42 -6.47 -5.05 8.07
N GLN A 43 -5.75 -5.56 9.06
CA GLN A 43 -5.93 -6.89 9.65
C GLN A 43 -5.45 -6.85 11.10
N SER A 44 -5.79 -7.85 11.92
CA SER A 44 -5.33 -7.90 13.31
C SER A 44 -3.81 -7.78 13.36
N SER A 45 -3.31 -6.92 14.26
CA SER A 45 -1.88 -6.60 14.32
C SER A 45 -1.03 -7.82 14.65
N GLU A 46 -1.54 -8.69 15.52
CA GLU A 46 -0.88 -9.94 15.91
C GLU A 46 -0.71 -10.87 14.72
N TYR A 47 -1.78 -11.11 13.96
CA TYR A 47 -1.74 -11.93 12.75
C TYR A 47 -0.85 -11.31 11.66
N CYS A 48 -0.91 -9.99 11.50
CA CYS A 48 -0.07 -9.27 10.56
C CYS A 48 1.42 -9.49 10.85
N GLN A 49 1.82 -9.34 12.12
CA GLN A 49 3.20 -9.51 12.54
C GLN A 49 3.69 -10.94 12.39
N GLN A 50 2.84 -11.93 12.69
CA GLN A 50 3.16 -13.35 12.53
C GLN A 50 3.47 -13.74 11.08
N LEU A 51 2.76 -13.15 10.12
CA LEU A 51 2.97 -13.39 8.68
C LEU A 51 4.06 -12.52 8.05
N GLY A 52 4.80 -11.74 8.85
CA GLY A 52 5.82 -10.81 8.34
C GLY A 52 5.25 -9.53 7.72
N GLY A 53 3.95 -9.26 7.92
CA GLY A 53 3.33 -7.99 7.61
C GLY A 53 3.76 -6.87 8.57
N ARG A 54 3.60 -5.61 8.14
CA ARG A 54 3.98 -4.41 8.90
C ARG A 54 2.76 -3.79 9.58
N ARG A 55 2.99 -2.82 10.49
CA ARG A 55 1.94 -2.13 11.29
C ARG A 55 0.64 -1.93 10.51
N SER A 56 -0.40 -2.70 10.90
CA SER A 56 -1.75 -2.56 10.35
C SER A 56 -2.27 -1.14 10.61
N GLY A 57 -2.89 -0.53 9.60
CA GLY A 57 -3.81 0.60 9.87
C GLY A 57 -3.29 2.01 9.66
N ALA A 58 -2.23 2.24 8.88
CA ALA A 58 -2.16 3.53 8.18
C ALA A 58 -3.26 3.50 7.11
N PHE A 59 -4.35 4.26 7.32
CA PHE A 59 -5.42 4.45 6.33
C PHE A 59 -4.76 4.67 4.96
N LEU A 60 -4.87 3.67 4.08
CA LEU A 60 -3.92 3.39 2.99
C LEU A 60 -3.84 4.56 2.00
N ARG A 61 -3.02 5.58 2.32
CA ARG A 61 -2.78 6.77 1.47
C ARG A 61 -1.96 6.46 0.22
N LYS A 62 -1.44 5.25 0.12
CA LYS A 62 -0.69 4.73 -1.02
C LYS A 62 -1.03 3.25 -1.08
N ILE A 63 -1.91 2.83 -1.97
CA ILE A 63 -2.11 1.41 -2.20
C ILE A 63 -0.75 0.83 -2.60
N ALA A 64 -0.29 -0.19 -1.91
CA ALA A 64 0.79 -1.03 -2.40
C ALA A 64 0.23 -2.42 -2.72
N CYS A 65 0.57 -2.91 -3.92
CA CYS A 65 0.48 -4.32 -4.28
C CYS A 65 1.68 -5.02 -3.63
N ILE A 66 1.49 -6.31 -3.36
CA ILE A 66 2.46 -7.42 -3.18
C ILE A 66 3.83 -7.03 -2.60
#